data_AF-A0A3M1BUD1-F1
#
_entry.id   AF-A0A3M1BUD1-F1
#
_cell.length_a   1.000
_cell.length_b   1.000
_cell.length_c   1.000
_cell.angle_alpha   90.00
_cell.angle_beta   90.00
_cell.angle_gamma   90.00
#
_symmetry.space_group_name_H-M   'P 1'
#
loop_
_entity.id
_entity.type
_entity.pdbx_description
1 polymer ?
#
loop_
_entity_poly.entity_id
_entity_poly.type
_entity_poly.pdbx_seq_one_letter_code
_entity_poly.pdbx_strand_id
1 'polypeptide(L)' 'MRDILKGFIDLQFKKPLEVSYSYTRDLLLLSLFLDYFGLDNPLGIYVLDLYPYMFQEFHLWHKSLGLEMVSLDFLPCC' A
#
# COMPACT_ATOMS: atom_id res chain seq x y z
N MET A 1 -32.11 -1.24 -20.43
CA MET A 1 -31.65 -2.64 -20.21
C MET A 1 -30.12 -2.74 -20.21
N ARG A 2 -29.41 -2.15 -21.20
CA ARG A 2 -27.94 -2.16 -21.28
C ARG A 2 -27.23 -1.57 -20.05
N ASP A 3 -27.76 -0.49 -19.49
CA ASP A 3 -27.11 0.19 -18.35
C ASP A 3 -27.28 -0.58 -17.02
N ILE A 4 -28.37 -1.34 -16.89
CA ILE A 4 -28.61 -2.25 -15.74
C ILE A 4 -27.62 -3.43 -15.81
N LEU A 5 -27.42 -3.99 -17.01
CA LEU A 5 -26.45 -5.06 -17.25
C LEU A 5 -25.01 -4.60 -16.98
N LYS A 6 -24.63 -3.40 -17.45
CA LYS A 6 -23.32 -2.81 -17.15
C LYS A 6 -23.13 -2.60 -15.65
N GLY A 7 -24.11 -2.01 -14.98
CA GLY A 7 -24.06 -1.81 -13.52
C GLY A 7 -23.93 -3.13 -12.75
N PHE A 8 -24.62 -4.18 -13.18
CA PHE A 8 -24.50 -5.51 -12.57
C PHE A 8 -23.11 -6.12 -12.77
N ILE A 9 -22.56 -6.06 -13.99
CA ILE A 9 -21.21 -6.56 -14.29
C ILE A 9 -20.14 -5.79 -13.49
N ASP A 10 -20.25 -4.45 -13.43
CA ASP A 10 -19.31 -3.62 -12.68
C ASP A 10 -19.38 -3.92 -11.16
N LEU A 11 -20.58 -4.13 -10.61
CA LEU A 11 -20.74 -4.49 -9.20
C LEU A 11 -20.20 -5.88 -8.87
N GLN A 12 -20.45 -6.88 -9.74
CA GLN A 12 -20.06 -8.26 -9.49
C GLN A 12 -18.58 -8.53 -9.75
N PHE A 13 -17.99 -7.90 -10.76
CA PHE A 13 -16.62 -8.23 -11.19
C PHE A 13 -15.64 -7.10 -10.92
N LYS A 14 -15.97 -5.86 -11.25
CA LYS A 14 -15.01 -4.75 -11.17
C LYS A 14 -14.70 -4.35 -9.72
N LYS A 15 -15.73 -4.15 -8.90
CA LYS A 15 -15.53 -3.74 -7.50
C LYS A 15 -14.74 -4.75 -6.66
N PRO A 16 -15.03 -6.06 -6.69
CA PRO A 16 -14.25 -7.02 -5.91
C PRO A 16 -12.79 -7.08 -6.35
N LEU A 17 -12.54 -6.94 -7.65
CA LEU A 17 -11.18 -6.83 -8.17
C LEU A 17 -10.48 -5.59 -7.61
N GLU A 18 -11.09 -4.41 -7.70
CA GLU A 18 -10.52 -3.16 -7.16
C GLU A 18 -10.16 -3.29 -5.67
N VAL A 19 -11.04 -3.90 -4.86
CA VAL A 19 -10.77 -4.16 -3.44
C VAL A 19 -9.60 -5.12 -3.26
N SER A 20 -9.55 -6.22 -4.02
CA SER A 20 -8.44 -7.18 -3.95
C SER A 20 -7.12 -6.55 -4.35
N TYR A 21 -7.09 -5.77 -5.43
CA TYR A 21 -5.89 -5.04 -5.88
C TYR A 21 -5.43 -4.04 -4.84
N SER A 22 -6.35 -3.28 -4.22
CA SER A 22 -6.02 -2.37 -3.12
C SER A 22 -5.40 -3.13 -1.96
N TYR A 23 -6.02 -4.21 -1.52
CA TYR A 23 -5.53 -5.01 -0.41
C TYR A 23 -4.13 -5.58 -0.66
N THR A 24 -3.90 -6.13 -1.86
CA THR A 24 -2.57 -6.64 -2.25
C THR A 24 -1.52 -5.53 -2.30
N ARG A 25 -1.87 -4.35 -2.83
CA ARG A 25 -0.97 -3.19 -2.85
C ARG A 25 -0.62 -2.75 -1.43
N ASP A 26 -1.61 -2.66 -0.55
CA ASP A 26 -1.40 -2.22 0.83
C ASP A 26 -0.51 -3.21 1.61
N LEU A 27 -0.69 -4.52 1.40
CA LEU A 27 0.19 -5.56 1.95
C LEU A 27 1.61 -5.48 1.40
N LEU A 28 1.78 -5.19 0.10
CA LEU A 28 3.09 -5.03 -0.51
C LEU A 28 3.84 -3.85 0.13
N LEU A 29 3.20 -2.69 0.23
CA LEU A 29 3.78 -1.50 0.84
C LEU A 29 4.16 -1.74 2.30
N LEU A 30 3.27 -2.38 3.08
CA LEU A 30 3.60 -2.78 4.44
C LEU A 30 4.83 -3.68 4.49
N SER A 31 4.86 -4.73 3.67
CA SER A 31 5.93 -5.74 3.67
C SER A 31 7.29 -5.17 3.27
N LEU A 32 7.30 -4.23 2.31
CA LEU A 32 8.52 -3.56 1.87
C LEU A 32 9.10 -2.64 2.96
N PHE A 33 8.25 -2.02 3.78
CA PHE A 33 8.65 -0.95 4.70
C PHE A 33 8.43 -1.30 6.18
N LEU A 34 8.44 -2.60 6.55
CA LEU A 34 8.28 -3.05 7.95
C LEU A 34 9.27 -2.38 8.92
N ASP A 35 10.50 -2.12 8.46
CA ASP A 35 11.54 -1.44 9.26
C ASP A 35 11.09 -0.07 9.78
N TYR A 36 10.27 0.65 8.99
CA TYR A 36 9.76 1.97 9.34
C TYR A 36 8.67 1.92 10.42
N PHE A 37 8.10 0.75 10.66
CA PHE A 37 7.18 0.49 11.77
C PHE A 37 7.89 -0.08 13.00
N GLY A 38 9.23 -0.18 12.98
CA GLY A 38 10.02 -0.80 14.05
C GLY A 38 9.87 -2.32 14.11
N LEU A 39 9.44 -2.95 13.01
CA LEU A 39 9.31 -4.40 12.87
C LEU A 39 10.49 -4.96 12.10
N ASP A 40 10.88 -6.20 12.41
CA ASP A 40 11.92 -6.90 11.64
C ASP A 40 11.43 -7.14 10.20
N ASN A 41 12.16 -6.63 9.22
CA ASN A 41 11.83 -6.80 7.81
C ASN A 41 12.63 -7.97 7.19
N PRO A 42 11.99 -9.13 6.92
CA PRO A 42 12.68 -10.26 6.30
C PRO A 42 13.08 -9.97 4.84
N LEU A 43 12.44 -9.00 4.19
CA LEU A 43 12.72 -8.62 2.81
C LEU A 43 13.73 -7.47 2.72
N GLY A 44 13.93 -6.71 3.79
CA GLY A 44 14.56 -5.38 3.78
C GLY A 44 15.79 -5.30 2.89
N ILE A 45 16.84 -6.07 3.19
CA ILE A 45 18.10 -6.03 2.43
C ILE A 45 17.97 -6.49 0.97
N TYR A 46 17.02 -7.39 0.68
CA TYR A 46 16.84 -7.96 -0.65
C TYR A 46 16.08 -7.03 -1.60
N VAL A 47 15.38 -6.03 -1.05
CA VAL A 47 14.48 -5.16 -1.81
C VAL A 47 14.80 -3.67 -1.66
N LEU A 48 15.97 -3.33 -1.12
CA LEU A 48 16.43 -1.94 -0.97
C LEU A 48 16.38 -1.15 -2.28
N ASP A 49 16.66 -1.81 -3.41
CA ASP A 49 16.61 -1.19 -4.75
C ASP A 49 15.21 -0.70 -5.13
N LEU A 50 14.15 -1.25 -4.52
CA LEU A 50 12.77 -0.84 -4.76
C LEU A 50 12.38 0.40 -3.95
N TYR A 51 13.09 0.71 -2.87
CA TYR A 51 12.72 1.81 -1.96
C TYR A 51 12.58 3.14 -2.70
N PRO A 52 13.53 3.58 -3.56
CA PRO A 52 13.41 4.87 -4.26
C PRO A 52 12.18 4.98 -5.15
N TYR A 53 11.73 3.86 -5.72
CA TYR A 53 10.58 3.83 -6.62
C TYR A 53 9.25 3.80 -5.86
N MET A 54 9.23 3.12 -4.71
CA MET A 54 8.01 2.90 -3.94
C MET A 54 7.82 3.92 -2.81
N PHE A 55 8.84 4.71 -2.47
CA PHE A 55 8.82 5.61 -1.31
C PHE A 55 7.69 6.65 -1.35
N GLN A 56 7.44 7.25 -2.53
CA GLN A 56 6.37 8.23 -2.67
C GLN A 56 4.98 7.59 -2.47
N GLU A 57 4.77 6.39 -3.03
CA GLU A 57 3.51 5.67 -2.87
C GLU A 57 3.32 5.20 -1.43
N PHE A 58 4.37 4.69 -0.80
CA PHE A 58 4.40 4.39 0.62
C PHE A 58 4.02 5.61 1.46
N HIS A 59 4.59 6.79 1.20
CA HIS A 59 4.26 7.99 1.97
C HIS A 59 2.77 8.36 1.88
N LEU A 60 2.19 8.30 0.68
CA LEU A 60 0.76 8.59 0.48
C LEU A 60 -0.13 7.56 1.17
N TRP A 61 0.20 6.27 1.03
CA TRP A 61 -0.52 5.18 1.69
C TRP A 61 -0.39 5.26 3.22
N HIS A 62 0.82 5.46 3.73
CA HIS A 62 1.10 5.61 5.15
C HIS A 62 0.30 6.76 5.77
N LYS A 63 0.25 7.92 5.09
CA LYS A 63 -0.58 9.05 5.51
C LYS A 63 -2.08 8.71 5.50
N SER A 64 -2.54 7.88 4.56
CA SER A 64 -3.95 7.46 4.48
C SER A 64 -4.39 6.59 5.67
N LEU A 65 -3.44 5.92 6.35
CA LEU A 65 -3.71 5.15 7.56
C LEU A 65 -3.92 6.02 8.80
N GLY A 66 -3.70 7.34 8.71
CA GLY A 66 -3.82 8.25 9.85
C GLY A 66 -2.73 8.04 10.91
N LEU A 67 -1.61 7.41 10.53
CA LEU A 67 -0.45 7.25 11.40
C LEU A 67 0.33 8.58 11.42
N GLU A 68 0.18 9.32 12.52
CA GLU A 68 0.94 10.55 12.76
C GLU A 68 2.37 10.24 13.22
N MET A 69 3.28 11.18 12.90
CA MET A 69 4.74 11.15 13.04
C MET A 69 5.28 10.17 14.11
N VAL A 70 5.86 9.06 13.65
CA VAL A 70 6.88 8.36 14.42
C VAL A 70 8.22 8.76 13.83
N SER A 71 8.78 9.84 14.37
CA SER A 71 10.13 10.28 14.06
C SER A 71 11.13 9.23 14.58
N LEU A 72 11.42 8.22 13.77
CA LEU A 72 12.66 7.46 13.95
C LEU A 72 13.81 8.35 13.51
N ASP A 73 14.78 8.56 14.39
CA ASP A 73 15.91 9.50 14.25
C ASP A 73 16.73 9.35 12.95
N PHE A 74 16.55 8.27 12.19
CA PHE A 74 17.29 7.98 10.96
C PHE A 74 16.46 7.99 9.67
N LEU A 75 15.12 8.01 9.73
CA LEU A 75 14.26 7.97 8.55
C LEU A 75 12.99 8.81 8.76
N PRO A 76 12.95 10.04 8.22
CA PRO A 76 11.77 10.89 8.30
C PRO A 76 10.73 10.39 7.30
N CYS A 77 9.83 9.51 7.72
CA CYS A 77 8.58 9.34 7.00
C CYS A 77 7.53 10.26 7.64
N CYS A 78 7.35 11.42 6.99
CA CYS A 78 6.80 12.68 7.50
C CYS A 78 7.79 13.48 8.35
#